data_AF-A0A0S8H5J1-F1
#
_entry.id   AF-A0A0S8H5J1-F1
#
_cell.length_a   1.000
_cell.length_b   1.000
_cell.length_c   1.000
_cell.angle_alpha   90.00
_cell.angle_beta   90.00
_cell.angle_gamma   90.00
#
_symmetry.space_group_name_H-M   'P 1'
#
loop_
_entity.id
_entity.type
_entity.pdbx_description
1 polymer ?
#
loop_
_entity_poly.entity_id
_entity_poly.type
_entity_poly.pdbx_seq_one_letter_code
_entity_poly.pdbx_strand_id
1 'polypeptide(L)'
;MHNYTERRVLAFLDWVATQWPVDKNRVFVSGHSMGAAGIYTFALRHGDRFAMISGNSGIANWAIRGHFTTSLETCTGYLNWNTPASDAPTVAGRMNMAQWLRDNPTVETPFLSCGNGKNDGAIGWPQALGFYRALQETKRPHAAHWGLYGHGTPAVGLRIDDRRSQTFRLDQTLPAFTHCSLDGDIGTAAKLPTPTTSKRRDGEVAKDIYDGDPEGSYNAHLRWETDDQLVTDQPQAWEMTFLLDKSCPADRCTVDVTPRRCQKFKVAPGGKFKWTCTSVKDSEVVQSGTAEADRHGLVTMQRVTVLKSGSRVRLVPAE
;
A
#
# COMPACT_ATOMS: atom_id res chain seq x y z
N MET A 1 -3.91 24.72 -12.52
CA MET A 1 -3.02 24.62 -11.36
C MET A 1 -1.80 23.78 -11.72
N HIS A 2 -0.60 24.33 -11.53
CA HIS A 2 0.66 23.63 -11.77
C HIS A 2 1.21 22.99 -10.50
N ASN A 3 1.84 21.82 -10.61
CA ASN A 3 2.45 21.10 -9.49
C ASN A 3 3.88 21.60 -9.12
N TYR A 4 4.08 22.92 -9.04
CA TYR A 4 5.40 23.52 -8.79
C TYR A 4 6.08 23.00 -7.51
N THR A 5 5.33 22.84 -6.42
CA THR A 5 5.86 22.35 -5.14
C THR A 5 6.42 20.92 -5.27
N GLU A 6 5.70 20.04 -5.95
CA GLU A 6 6.12 18.65 -6.17
C GLU A 6 7.37 18.59 -7.05
N ARG A 7 7.40 19.35 -8.16
CA ARG A 7 8.57 19.45 -9.04
C ARG A 7 9.80 19.96 -8.29
N ARG A 8 9.62 20.92 -7.39
CA ARG A 8 10.69 21.45 -6.54
C ARG A 8 11.24 20.39 -5.59
N VAL A 9 10.38 19.55 -5.00
CA VAL A 9 10.81 18.44 -4.13
C VAL A 9 11.63 17.42 -4.94
N LEU A 10 11.16 17.02 -6.12
CA LEU A 10 11.89 16.10 -6.99
C LEU A 10 13.25 16.67 -7.43
N ALA A 11 13.27 17.93 -7.87
CA ALA A 11 14.51 18.60 -8.25
C ALA A 11 15.50 18.71 -7.08
N PHE A 12 14.99 18.93 -5.86
CA PHE A 12 15.82 18.93 -4.67
C PHE A 12 16.42 17.56 -4.37
N LEU A 13 15.66 16.47 -4.50
CA LEU A 13 16.20 15.10 -4.36
C LEU A 13 17.31 14.82 -5.38
N ASP A 14 17.12 15.28 -6.62
CA ASP A 14 18.12 15.13 -7.68
C ASP A 14 19.39 15.92 -7.37
N TRP A 15 19.24 17.16 -6.87
CA TRP A 15 20.35 17.99 -6.44
C TRP A 15 21.10 17.39 -5.25
N VAL A 16 20.41 16.92 -4.20
CA VAL A 16 21.03 16.30 -3.01
C VAL A 16 21.98 15.17 -3.42
N ALA A 17 21.58 14.34 -4.38
CA ALA A 17 22.41 13.22 -4.85
C ALA A 17 23.63 13.64 -5.70
N THR A 18 23.75 14.93 -6.07
CA THR A 18 24.99 15.50 -6.63
C THR A 18 25.97 15.96 -5.54
N GLN A 19 25.46 16.21 -4.34
CA GLN A 19 26.23 16.78 -3.23
C GLN A 19 26.73 15.71 -2.25
N TRP A 20 26.01 14.59 -2.13
CA TRP A 20 26.32 13.49 -1.21
C TRP A 20 26.15 12.12 -1.88
N PRO A 21 26.85 11.07 -1.38
CA PRO A 21 26.73 9.71 -1.89
C PRO A 21 25.41 9.06 -1.42
N VAL A 22 24.28 9.60 -1.87
CA VAL A 22 22.96 9.07 -1.58
C VAL A 22 22.66 7.89 -2.50
N ASP A 23 22.26 6.76 -1.91
CA ASP A 23 21.70 5.65 -2.67
C ASP A 23 20.29 6.03 -3.17
N LYS A 24 20.21 6.41 -4.46
CA LYS A 24 18.96 6.80 -5.11
C LYS A 24 17.93 5.67 -5.15
N ASN A 25 18.35 4.41 -5.02
CA ASN A 25 17.43 3.28 -4.96
C ASN A 25 16.78 3.14 -3.57
N ARG A 26 17.28 3.83 -2.54
CA ARG A 26 16.81 3.74 -1.15
C ARG A 26 16.37 5.09 -0.59
N VAL A 27 15.50 5.77 -1.32
CA VAL A 27 14.88 7.02 -0.85
C VAL A 27 13.53 6.70 -0.21
N PHE A 28 13.32 7.22 1.00
CA PHE A 28 12.13 7.01 1.80
C PHE A 28 11.54 8.34 2.25
N VAL A 29 10.21 8.41 2.42
CA VAL A 29 9.56 9.61 2.93
C VAL A 29 8.39 9.26 3.85
N SER A 30 8.32 9.92 5.01
CA SER A 30 7.22 9.79 5.96
C SER A 30 6.48 11.10 6.19
N GLY A 31 5.22 11.00 6.63
CA GLY A 31 4.43 12.15 7.01
C GLY A 31 3.29 11.81 7.96
N HIS A 32 2.81 12.83 8.66
CA HIS A 32 1.62 12.77 9.49
C HIS A 32 0.64 13.88 9.08
N SER A 33 -0.66 13.61 9.14
CA SER A 33 -1.70 14.59 8.82
C SER A 33 -1.53 15.15 7.40
N MET A 34 -1.38 16.47 7.24
CA MET A 34 -1.03 17.11 5.96
C MET A 34 0.20 16.52 5.28
N GLY A 35 1.21 16.10 6.06
CA GLY A 35 2.38 15.40 5.52
C GLY A 35 2.00 14.05 4.91
N ALA A 36 1.13 13.28 5.59
CA ALA A 36 0.61 12.01 5.05
C ALA A 36 -0.30 12.23 3.84
N ALA A 37 -1.05 13.33 3.79
CA ALA A 37 -1.79 13.68 2.59
C ALA A 37 -0.85 13.92 1.40
N GLY A 38 0.29 14.59 1.60
CA GLY A 38 1.34 14.71 0.58
C GLY A 38 2.00 13.36 0.20
N ILE A 39 2.15 12.44 1.16
CA ILE A 39 2.55 11.06 0.85
C ILE A 39 1.56 10.41 -0.12
N TYR A 40 0.26 10.51 0.18
CA TYR A 40 -0.77 9.84 -0.62
C TYR A 40 -0.94 10.49 -1.99
N THR A 41 -1.02 11.83 -2.07
CA THR A 41 -1.35 12.53 -3.32
C THR A 41 -0.14 12.84 -4.22
N PHE A 42 1.07 12.83 -3.67
CA PHE A 42 2.31 13.05 -4.41
C PHE A 42 3.22 11.80 -4.38
N ALA A 43 3.74 11.40 -3.22
CA ALA A 43 4.82 10.41 -3.16
C ALA A 43 4.41 9.03 -3.69
N LEU A 44 3.15 8.63 -3.51
CA LEU A 44 2.60 7.36 -4.03
C LEU A 44 2.68 7.25 -5.56
N ARG A 45 2.65 8.39 -6.27
CA ARG A 45 2.75 8.45 -7.74
C ARG A 45 4.17 8.25 -8.26
N HIS A 46 5.15 8.31 -7.37
CA HIS A 46 6.57 8.31 -7.69
C HIS A 46 7.27 7.04 -7.21
N GLY A 47 6.75 5.89 -7.66
CA GLY A 47 7.37 4.58 -7.42
C GLY A 47 8.72 4.39 -8.13
N ASP A 48 9.13 5.37 -8.95
CA ASP A 48 10.44 5.53 -9.57
C ASP A 48 11.40 6.39 -8.73
N ARG A 49 10.92 7.02 -7.65
CA ARG A 49 11.71 7.91 -6.79
C ARG A 49 11.76 7.46 -5.34
N PHE A 50 10.72 6.78 -4.85
CA PHE A 50 10.63 6.33 -3.47
C PHE A 50 10.49 4.81 -3.40
N ALA A 51 11.39 4.16 -2.67
CA ALA A 51 11.29 2.72 -2.45
C ALA A 51 10.17 2.37 -1.47
N MET A 52 10.00 3.20 -0.44
CA MET A 52 8.98 3.08 0.59
C MET A 52 8.49 4.47 1.03
N ILE A 53 7.20 4.53 1.35
CA ILE A 53 6.55 5.70 1.94
C ILE A 53 5.72 5.29 3.16
N SER A 54 5.61 6.18 4.14
CA SER A 54 4.80 5.93 5.33
C SER A 54 3.97 7.16 5.73
N GLY A 55 2.67 6.98 5.93
CA GLY A 55 1.76 8.11 6.20
C GLY A 55 0.67 7.78 7.19
N ASN A 56 0.46 8.65 8.19
CA ASN A 56 -0.60 8.49 9.19
C ASN A 56 -1.59 9.65 9.12
N SER A 57 -2.89 9.36 9.19
CA SER A 57 -4.00 10.31 9.25
C SER A 57 -4.02 11.30 8.09
N GLY A 58 -3.67 10.85 6.88
CA GLY A 58 -3.70 11.66 5.67
C GLY A 58 -5.03 11.60 4.90
N ILE A 59 -5.26 12.59 4.03
CA ILE A 59 -6.36 12.61 3.07
C ILE A 59 -5.83 12.12 1.72
N ALA A 60 -6.34 10.99 1.25
CA ALA A 60 -6.03 10.41 -0.05
C ALA A 60 -7.07 10.77 -1.12
N ASN A 61 -8.28 11.12 -0.71
CA ASN A 61 -9.31 11.63 -1.62
C ASN A 61 -9.90 12.94 -1.10
N TRP A 62 -9.40 14.05 -1.65
CA TRP A 62 -9.87 15.38 -1.31
C TRP A 62 -11.13 15.81 -2.05
N ALA A 63 -11.59 15.04 -3.04
CA ALA A 63 -12.84 15.33 -3.74
C ALA A 63 -14.07 14.99 -2.89
N ILE A 64 -13.90 14.16 -1.84
CA ILE A 64 -14.94 13.92 -0.84
C ILE A 64 -14.97 15.13 0.10
N ARG A 65 -16.12 15.83 0.14
CA ARG A 65 -16.30 16.97 1.03
C ARG A 65 -16.14 16.54 2.50
N GLY A 66 -15.17 17.11 3.17
CA GLY A 66 -14.88 16.96 4.60
C GLY A 66 -14.44 18.26 5.26
N HIS A 67 -13.87 18.18 6.45
CA HIS A 67 -13.48 19.35 7.27
C HIS A 67 -12.56 20.32 6.52
N PHE A 68 -11.60 19.80 5.74
CA PHE A 68 -10.59 20.60 5.05
C PHE A 68 -10.96 21.02 3.61
N THR A 69 -12.22 20.82 3.18
CA THR A 69 -12.66 21.16 1.82
C THR A 69 -12.40 22.63 1.51
N THR A 70 -12.81 23.54 2.41
CA THR A 70 -12.64 24.98 2.22
C THR A 70 -11.18 25.39 2.09
N SER A 71 -10.28 24.74 2.85
CA SER A 71 -8.84 25.00 2.76
C SER A 71 -8.29 24.62 1.39
N LEU A 72 -8.72 23.48 0.83
CA LEU A 72 -8.36 23.10 -0.53
C LEU A 72 -8.94 24.07 -1.57
N GLU A 73 -10.23 24.42 -1.45
CA GLU A 73 -10.91 25.33 -2.38
C GLU A 73 -10.28 26.74 -2.36
N THR A 74 -9.78 27.21 -1.21
CA THR A 74 -9.05 28.49 -1.09
C THR A 74 -7.74 28.47 -1.87
N CYS A 75 -7.05 27.33 -1.93
CA CYS A 75 -5.78 27.20 -2.66
C CYS A 75 -5.98 26.93 -4.15
N THR A 76 -7.08 26.27 -4.53
CA THR A 76 -7.23 25.64 -5.85
C THR A 76 -8.42 26.13 -6.68
N GLY A 77 -9.28 26.96 -6.09
CA GLY A 77 -10.62 27.26 -6.59
C GLY A 77 -11.63 26.21 -6.14
N TYR A 78 -12.93 26.52 -6.25
CA TYR A 78 -13.98 25.56 -5.86
C TYR A 78 -13.89 24.27 -6.68
N LEU A 79 -14.18 23.12 -6.04
CA LEU A 79 -14.05 21.82 -6.71
C LEU A 79 -14.95 21.68 -7.94
N ASN A 80 -16.09 22.38 -7.97
CA ASN A 80 -17.03 22.38 -9.09
C ASN A 80 -16.62 23.28 -10.26
N TRP A 81 -15.56 24.08 -10.12
CA TRP A 81 -15.01 24.88 -11.23
C TRP A 81 -14.26 24.02 -12.23
N ASN A 82 -13.99 22.75 -11.90
CA ASN A 82 -13.21 21.84 -12.75
C ASN A 82 -11.86 22.43 -13.18
N THR A 83 -11.24 23.22 -12.29
CA THR A 83 -9.93 23.84 -12.54
C THR A 83 -8.94 22.80 -13.04
N PRO A 84 -8.35 22.96 -14.23
CA PRO A 84 -7.39 21.98 -14.74
C PRO A 84 -6.14 21.87 -13.87
N ALA A 85 -5.58 20.67 -13.74
CA ALA A 85 -4.27 20.44 -13.14
C ALA A 85 -3.22 20.21 -14.24
N SER A 86 -1.93 20.37 -13.93
CA SER A 86 -0.86 20.20 -14.92
C SER A 86 -0.72 18.77 -15.47
N ASP A 87 -1.26 17.78 -14.76
CA ASP A 87 -1.14 16.36 -15.08
C ASP A 87 -2.46 15.58 -14.85
N ALA A 88 -3.59 16.31 -14.75
CA ALA A 88 -4.92 15.72 -14.69
C ALA A 88 -5.97 16.70 -15.22
N PRO A 89 -7.10 16.21 -15.77
CA PRO A 89 -8.15 17.08 -16.31
C PRO A 89 -8.70 18.09 -15.32
N THR A 90 -8.74 17.74 -14.01
CA THR A 90 -9.20 18.64 -12.94
C THR A 90 -8.37 18.45 -11.67
N VAL A 91 -8.30 19.48 -10.82
CA VAL A 91 -7.69 19.37 -9.47
C VAL A 91 -8.41 18.31 -8.62
N ALA A 92 -9.74 18.26 -8.67
CA ALA A 92 -10.51 17.26 -7.93
C ALA A 92 -10.13 15.82 -8.35
N GLY A 93 -10.01 15.58 -9.66
CA GLY A 93 -9.54 14.30 -10.20
C GLY A 93 -8.09 14.01 -9.79
N ARG A 94 -7.23 15.02 -9.82
CA ARG A 94 -5.84 14.91 -9.34
C ARG A 94 -5.77 14.47 -7.87
N MET A 95 -6.61 15.04 -7.02
CA MET A 95 -6.57 14.81 -5.58
C MET A 95 -7.38 13.59 -5.11
N ASN A 96 -7.88 12.78 -6.05
CA ASN A 96 -8.57 11.52 -5.77
C ASN A 96 -7.65 10.33 -6.08
N MET A 97 -6.89 9.89 -5.08
CA MET A 97 -5.94 8.80 -5.26
C MET A 97 -6.59 7.44 -5.45
N ALA A 98 -7.80 7.23 -4.92
CA ALA A 98 -8.55 6.01 -5.17
C ALA A 98 -8.87 5.85 -6.67
N GLN A 99 -9.28 6.94 -7.33
CA GLN A 99 -9.50 6.93 -8.77
C GLN A 99 -8.19 6.82 -9.55
N TRP A 100 -7.17 7.60 -9.18
CA TRP A 100 -5.88 7.55 -9.87
C TRP A 100 -5.27 6.15 -9.86
N LEU A 101 -5.34 5.43 -8.74
CA LEU A 101 -4.85 4.05 -8.64
C LEU A 101 -5.54 3.11 -9.64
N ARG A 102 -6.86 3.26 -9.82
CA ARG A 102 -7.68 2.45 -10.74
C ARG A 102 -7.41 2.79 -12.19
N ASP A 103 -7.14 4.07 -12.48
CA ASP A 103 -6.83 4.54 -13.82
C ASP A 103 -5.39 4.21 -14.25
N ASN A 104 -4.49 3.94 -13.28
CA ASN A 104 -3.05 3.74 -13.54
C ASN A 104 -2.54 2.37 -13.03
N PRO A 105 -3.21 1.24 -13.34
CA PRO A 105 -2.91 -0.09 -12.77
C PRO A 105 -1.46 -0.55 -13.00
N THR A 106 -0.87 -0.15 -14.12
CA THR A 106 0.48 -0.52 -14.57
C THR A 106 1.59 0.40 -14.08
N VAL A 107 1.26 1.58 -13.54
CA VAL A 107 2.26 2.49 -12.97
C VAL A 107 2.68 1.95 -11.61
N GLU A 108 3.98 1.74 -11.37
CA GLU A 108 4.45 1.21 -10.10
C GLU A 108 4.43 2.26 -8.99
N THR A 109 4.13 1.79 -7.78
CA THR A 109 4.09 2.63 -6.57
C THR A 109 5.19 2.21 -5.60
N PRO A 110 5.59 3.09 -4.66
CA PRO A 110 6.36 2.70 -3.48
C PRO A 110 5.61 1.64 -2.66
N PHE A 111 6.31 0.91 -1.78
CA PHE A 111 5.60 0.23 -0.71
C PHE A 111 5.00 1.28 0.23
N LEU A 112 3.69 1.17 0.52
CA LEU A 112 2.97 2.09 1.39
C LEU A 112 2.68 1.46 2.74
N SER A 113 3.19 2.05 3.83
CA SER A 113 2.68 1.80 5.19
C SER A 113 1.77 2.96 5.60
N CYS A 114 0.51 2.69 5.95
CA CYS A 114 -0.43 3.76 6.28
C CYS A 114 -1.40 3.46 7.42
N GLY A 115 -2.02 4.52 7.96
CA GLY A 115 -2.98 4.43 9.06
C GLY A 115 -3.98 5.59 9.05
N ASN A 116 -5.26 5.32 9.34
CA ASN A 116 -6.31 6.34 9.45
C ASN A 116 -7.33 5.98 10.53
N GLY A 117 -7.77 6.97 11.31
CA GLY A 117 -8.77 6.74 12.35
C GLY A 117 -10.19 6.63 11.81
N LYS A 118 -10.94 5.58 12.18
CA LYS A 118 -12.38 5.47 11.86
C LYS A 118 -13.18 6.60 12.50
N ASN A 119 -12.75 7.06 13.67
CA ASN A 119 -13.35 8.15 14.43
C ASN A 119 -12.60 9.48 14.27
N ASP A 120 -11.76 9.64 13.24
CA ASP A 120 -11.13 10.92 12.92
C ASP A 120 -12.15 11.89 12.29
N GLY A 121 -12.62 12.84 13.09
CA GLY A 121 -13.59 13.86 12.65
C GLY A 121 -13.02 14.92 11.70
N ALA A 122 -11.69 15.07 11.63
CA ALA A 122 -11.06 16.05 10.76
C ALA A 122 -10.79 15.47 9.37
N ILE A 123 -10.26 14.24 9.31
CA ILE A 123 -9.87 13.58 8.06
C ILE A 123 -11.04 12.84 7.41
N GLY A 124 -11.91 12.25 8.23
CA GLY A 124 -13.06 11.47 7.77
C GLY A 124 -12.70 10.05 7.32
N TRP A 125 -13.56 9.10 7.68
CA TRP A 125 -13.36 7.68 7.39
C TRP A 125 -13.67 7.25 5.93
N PRO A 126 -14.75 7.73 5.26
CA PRO A 126 -15.11 7.22 3.93
C PRO A 126 -14.01 7.38 2.86
N GLN A 127 -13.22 8.45 2.93
CA GLN A 127 -12.11 8.67 2.01
C GLN A 127 -10.97 7.65 2.19
N ALA A 128 -10.66 7.31 3.45
CA ALA A 128 -9.63 6.32 3.78
C ALA A 128 -10.07 4.92 3.36
N LEU A 129 -11.33 4.55 3.63
CA LEU A 129 -11.92 3.29 3.16
C LEU A 129 -11.79 3.16 1.63
N GLY A 130 -12.23 4.18 0.88
CA GLY A 130 -12.18 4.15 -0.58
C GLY A 130 -10.76 4.03 -1.13
N PHE A 131 -9.78 4.65 -0.46
CA PHE A 131 -8.38 4.55 -0.79
C PHE A 131 -7.79 3.16 -0.51
N TYR A 132 -8.05 2.59 0.68
CA TYR A 132 -7.55 1.26 1.04
C TYR A 132 -8.13 0.17 0.13
N ARG A 133 -9.41 0.27 -0.24
CA ARG A 133 -10.01 -0.63 -1.23
C ARG A 133 -9.34 -0.50 -2.60
N ALA A 134 -9.04 0.73 -3.05
CA ALA A 134 -8.33 0.93 -4.31
C ALA A 134 -6.92 0.31 -4.30
N LEU A 135 -6.21 0.31 -3.16
CA LEU A 135 -4.91 -0.36 -3.03
C LEU A 135 -5.05 -1.89 -3.21
N GLN A 136 -6.08 -2.50 -2.62
CA GLN A 136 -6.40 -3.92 -2.78
C GLN A 136 -6.81 -4.24 -4.22
N GLU A 137 -7.80 -3.53 -4.77
CA GLU A 137 -8.31 -3.73 -6.13
C GLU A 137 -7.23 -3.60 -7.21
N THR A 138 -6.26 -2.71 -7.00
CA THR A 138 -5.20 -2.42 -7.98
C THR A 138 -3.86 -3.09 -7.64
N LYS A 139 -3.89 -4.03 -6.68
CA LYS A 139 -2.76 -4.91 -6.35
C LYS A 139 -1.50 -4.13 -5.99
N ARG A 140 -1.62 -3.13 -5.10
CA ARG A 140 -0.48 -2.28 -4.69
C ARG A 140 0.29 -2.88 -3.51
N PRO A 141 1.62 -2.72 -3.46
CA PRO A 141 2.40 -3.10 -2.29
C PRO A 141 2.06 -2.17 -1.11
N HIS A 142 1.34 -2.68 -0.11
CA HIS A 142 0.92 -1.88 1.04
C HIS A 142 0.67 -2.70 2.32
N ALA A 143 0.74 -2.01 3.46
CA ALA A 143 0.13 -2.38 4.72
C ALA A 143 -0.65 -1.18 5.27
N ALA A 144 -1.86 -1.40 5.77
CA ALA A 144 -2.76 -0.34 6.21
C ALA A 144 -3.36 -0.65 7.57
N HIS A 145 -3.54 0.37 8.41
CA HIS A 145 -4.18 0.26 9.71
C HIS A 145 -5.40 1.16 9.80
N TRP A 146 -6.37 0.72 10.59
CA TRP A 146 -7.43 1.59 11.07
C TRP A 146 -7.76 1.25 12.53
N GLY A 147 -8.28 2.25 13.23
CA GLY A 147 -8.66 2.11 14.63
C GLY A 147 -9.41 3.33 15.15
N LEU A 148 -9.77 3.29 16.43
CA LEU A 148 -10.48 4.37 17.10
C LEU A 148 -9.56 5.38 17.80
N TYR A 149 -8.38 5.66 17.22
CA TYR A 149 -7.37 6.56 17.77
C TYR A 149 -7.48 8.01 17.25
N GLY A 150 -8.59 8.35 16.58
CA GLY A 150 -8.84 9.67 16.01
C GLY A 150 -7.72 10.09 15.06
N HIS A 151 -7.27 11.34 15.19
CA HIS A 151 -6.18 11.87 14.38
C HIS A 151 -4.81 11.25 14.69
N GLY A 152 -4.69 10.46 15.76
CA GLY A 152 -3.45 9.80 16.18
C GLY A 152 -3.25 8.38 15.65
N THR A 153 -4.12 7.86 14.77
CA THR A 153 -4.03 6.46 14.31
C THR A 153 -2.70 6.18 13.60
N PRO A 154 -1.89 5.22 14.09
CA PRO A 154 -0.58 4.94 13.53
C PRO A 154 -0.68 4.12 12.24
N ALA A 155 0.32 4.20 11.38
CA ALA A 155 0.52 3.18 10.34
C ALA A 155 0.98 1.85 10.93
N VAL A 156 0.82 0.78 10.16
CA VAL A 156 1.21 -0.59 10.53
C VAL A 156 2.14 -1.23 9.49
N GLY A 157 2.73 -2.34 9.90
CA GLY A 157 3.64 -3.13 9.09
C GLY A 157 5.06 -2.62 9.24
N LEU A 158 5.69 -2.36 8.12
CA LEU A 158 7.07 -1.90 8.04
C LEU A 158 7.13 -0.37 8.24
N ARG A 159 7.99 0.10 9.15
CA ARG A 159 8.20 1.53 9.44
C ARG A 159 9.54 1.98 8.87
N ILE A 160 9.66 3.24 8.43
CA ILE A 160 10.89 3.70 7.74
C ILE A 160 12.15 3.60 8.62
N ASP A 161 12.00 3.66 9.95
CA ASP A 161 13.07 3.51 10.93
C ASP A 161 13.40 2.04 11.27
N ASP A 162 12.62 1.07 10.79
CA ASP A 162 12.91 -0.35 10.94
C ASP A 162 14.05 -0.77 9.99
N ARG A 163 15.03 -1.50 10.51
CA ARG A 163 16.18 -2.01 9.74
C ARG A 163 15.74 -2.83 8.54
N ARG A 164 14.60 -3.55 8.65
CA ARG A 164 14.06 -4.31 7.53
C ARG A 164 13.50 -3.41 6.43
N SER A 165 12.79 -2.34 6.77
CA SER A 165 12.28 -1.39 5.78
C SER A 165 13.39 -0.72 4.99
N GLN A 166 14.54 -0.48 5.63
CA GLN A 166 15.70 0.14 5.02
C GLN A 166 16.38 -0.73 3.94
N THR A 167 15.97 -1.99 3.79
CA THR A 167 16.45 -2.86 2.70
C THR A 167 15.70 -2.63 1.40
N PHE A 168 14.58 -1.89 1.40
CA PHE A 168 13.73 -1.72 0.22
C PHE A 168 14.44 -0.89 -0.83
N ARG A 169 14.35 -1.33 -2.08
CA ARG A 169 15.04 -0.71 -3.20
C ARG A 169 14.14 -0.51 -4.42
N LEU A 170 14.44 0.52 -5.21
CA LEU A 170 13.79 0.78 -6.49
C LEU A 170 14.19 -0.22 -7.58
N ASP A 171 15.39 -0.76 -7.53
CA ASP A 171 15.94 -1.72 -8.49
C ASP A 171 15.68 -3.19 -8.11
N GLN A 172 14.71 -3.44 -7.23
CA GLN A 172 14.29 -4.77 -6.81
C GLN A 172 12.77 -4.93 -6.91
N THR A 173 12.31 -6.12 -7.30
CA THR A 173 10.89 -6.49 -7.25
C THR A 173 10.37 -6.56 -5.82
N LEU A 174 9.06 -6.40 -5.64
CA LEU A 174 8.38 -6.55 -4.35
C LEU A 174 6.99 -7.18 -4.52
N PRO A 175 6.45 -7.83 -3.48
CA PRO A 175 5.11 -8.41 -3.54
C PRO A 175 4.06 -7.35 -3.21
N ALA A 176 2.95 -7.38 -3.94
CA ALA A 176 1.70 -6.81 -3.47
C ALA A 176 0.84 -7.91 -2.88
N PHE A 177 0.52 -7.74 -1.59
CA PHE A 177 -0.36 -8.61 -0.85
C PHE A 177 -1.79 -8.07 -0.86
N THR A 178 -2.76 -8.93 -1.13
CA THR A 178 -4.19 -8.60 -1.08
C THR A 178 -5.00 -9.75 -0.50
N HIS A 179 -6.16 -9.46 0.09
CA HIS A 179 -7.08 -10.46 0.66
C HIS A 179 -6.40 -11.42 1.65
N CYS A 180 -5.61 -10.90 2.59
CA CYS A 180 -4.98 -11.75 3.60
C CYS A 180 -6.05 -12.25 4.57
N SER A 181 -6.01 -13.53 4.94
CA SER A 181 -6.97 -14.13 5.88
C SER A 181 -6.82 -13.64 7.33
N LEU A 182 -5.84 -12.79 7.62
CA LEU A 182 -5.65 -12.11 8.90
C LEU A 182 -6.06 -10.63 8.84
N ASP A 183 -6.57 -10.18 7.69
CA ASP A 183 -7.07 -8.82 7.55
C ASP A 183 -8.35 -8.64 8.38
N GLY A 184 -8.49 -7.46 8.99
CA GLY A 184 -9.73 -7.09 9.69
C GLY A 184 -10.85 -6.76 8.72
N ASP A 185 -12.10 -6.84 9.18
CA ASP A 185 -13.23 -6.32 8.43
C ASP A 185 -13.23 -4.79 8.47
N ILE A 186 -12.94 -4.15 7.34
CA ILE A 186 -12.90 -2.68 7.25
C ILE A 186 -14.31 -2.05 7.20
N GLY A 187 -15.35 -2.85 6.97
CA GLY A 187 -16.72 -2.39 6.79
C GLY A 187 -16.95 -1.64 5.47
N THR A 188 -18.03 -0.86 5.43
CA THR A 188 -18.48 -0.09 4.26
C THR A 188 -18.48 1.43 4.48
N ALA A 189 -18.07 1.87 5.68
CA ALA A 189 -18.23 3.24 6.16
C ALA A 189 -19.70 3.67 6.23
N ALA A 190 -20.62 2.72 6.34
CA ALA A 190 -22.01 3.00 6.65
C ALA A 190 -22.12 3.46 8.10
N LYS A 191 -22.84 4.55 8.34
CA LYS A 191 -23.07 5.02 9.72
C LYS A 191 -24.00 4.04 10.44
N LEU A 192 -23.61 3.64 11.64
CA LEU A 192 -24.44 2.83 12.51
C LEU A 192 -25.66 3.65 12.98
N PRO A 193 -26.87 3.05 13.05
CA PRO A 193 -28.05 3.72 13.61
C PRO A 193 -27.83 4.18 15.05
N THR A 194 -27.15 3.33 15.83
CA THR A 194 -26.71 3.62 17.19
C THR A 194 -25.20 3.40 17.26
N PRO A 195 -24.41 4.44 17.58
CA PRO A 195 -22.98 4.28 17.78
C PRO A 195 -22.65 3.24 18.84
N THR A 196 -21.59 2.46 18.61
CA THR A 196 -21.06 1.49 19.57
C THR A 196 -19.85 2.07 20.29
N THR A 197 -19.36 1.36 21.31
CA THR A 197 -18.09 1.67 21.96
C THR A 197 -17.19 0.45 21.94
N SER A 198 -15.87 0.68 21.91
CA SER A 198 -14.88 -0.39 21.95
C SER A 198 -13.67 0.06 22.75
N LYS A 199 -13.11 -0.87 23.53
CA LYS A 199 -11.88 -0.64 24.28
C LYS A 199 -10.69 -0.82 23.33
N ARG A 200 -9.89 0.23 23.17
CA ARG A 200 -8.65 0.25 22.37
C ARG A 200 -7.54 -0.52 23.08
N ARG A 201 -6.43 -0.79 22.36
CA ARG A 201 -5.27 -1.47 22.94
C ARG A 201 -4.59 -0.69 24.07
N ASP A 202 -4.66 0.63 24.04
CA ASP A 202 -4.16 1.50 25.12
C ASP A 202 -5.09 1.54 26.35
N GLY A 203 -6.22 0.85 26.28
CA GLY A 203 -7.18 0.74 27.37
C GLY A 203 -8.30 1.78 27.36
N GLU A 204 -8.23 2.80 26.52
CA GLU A 204 -9.29 3.80 26.41
C GLU A 204 -10.52 3.25 25.70
N VAL A 205 -11.71 3.68 26.13
CA VAL A 205 -12.97 3.36 25.46
C VAL A 205 -13.27 4.46 24.46
N ALA A 206 -13.39 4.09 23.18
CA ALA A 206 -13.69 5.03 22.11
C ALA A 206 -15.02 4.66 21.43
N LYS A 207 -15.68 5.70 20.92
CA LYS A 207 -16.93 5.58 20.16
C LYS A 207 -16.64 5.19 18.72
N ASP A 208 -17.37 4.22 18.20
CA ASP A 208 -17.41 3.88 16.78
C ASP A 208 -18.78 4.25 16.21
N ILE A 209 -18.77 4.91 15.05
CA ILE A 209 -19.98 5.36 14.36
C ILE A 209 -20.13 4.68 13.00
N TYR A 210 -19.18 3.85 12.59
CA TYR A 210 -19.18 3.15 11.32
C TYR A 210 -19.21 1.63 11.52
N ASP A 211 -19.72 0.91 10.53
CA ASP A 211 -19.67 -0.55 10.47
C ASP A 211 -18.24 -1.10 10.31
N GLY A 212 -18.11 -2.43 10.34
CA GLY A 212 -16.83 -3.15 10.35
C GLY A 212 -16.14 -3.15 11.71
N ASP A 213 -14.96 -3.77 11.77
CA ASP A 213 -14.18 -3.87 13.00
C ASP A 213 -13.76 -2.48 13.51
N PRO A 214 -13.82 -2.24 14.83
CA PRO A 214 -13.41 -0.97 15.43
C PRO A 214 -11.91 -0.71 15.27
N GLU A 215 -11.12 -1.77 15.15
CA GLU A 215 -9.69 -1.72 14.88
C GLU A 215 -9.30 -2.91 14.00
N GLY A 216 -8.47 -2.67 13.00
CA GLY A 216 -8.01 -3.72 12.09
C GLY A 216 -6.86 -3.26 11.21
N SER A 217 -6.46 -4.14 10.30
CA SER A 217 -5.39 -3.84 9.36
C SER A 217 -5.48 -4.66 8.10
N TYR A 218 -4.85 -4.17 7.04
CA TYR A 218 -4.46 -4.95 5.88
C TYR A 218 -2.97 -5.27 5.91
N ASN A 219 -2.64 -6.54 5.68
CA ASN A 219 -1.27 -7.04 5.47
C ASN A 219 -0.29 -6.76 6.63
N ALA A 220 -0.76 -6.46 7.84
CA ALA A 220 0.09 -6.01 8.95
C ALA A 220 1.21 -6.99 9.33
N HIS A 221 0.94 -8.28 9.21
CA HIS A 221 1.82 -9.35 9.65
C HIS A 221 2.72 -9.92 8.55
N LEU A 222 2.53 -9.53 7.29
CA LEU A 222 3.26 -10.10 6.16
C LEU A 222 4.63 -9.44 6.03
N ARG A 223 5.64 -10.27 5.77
CA ARG A 223 7.04 -9.87 5.51
C ARG A 223 7.59 -10.70 4.36
N TRP A 224 8.68 -10.24 3.77
CA TRP A 224 9.41 -10.99 2.75
C TRP A 224 10.92 -10.76 2.86
N GLU A 225 11.68 -11.70 2.31
CA GLU A 225 13.13 -11.57 2.20
C GLU A 225 13.52 -10.63 1.06
N THR A 226 14.49 -9.77 1.34
CA THR A 226 14.96 -8.70 0.43
C THR A 226 16.44 -8.86 0.07
N ASP A 227 17.09 -9.92 0.55
CA ASP A 227 18.43 -10.28 0.11
C ASP A 227 18.38 -10.69 -1.38
N ASP A 228 19.26 -10.12 -2.20
CA ASP A 228 19.31 -10.41 -3.64
C ASP A 228 19.57 -11.89 -3.94
N GLN A 229 20.22 -12.62 -3.03
CA GLN A 229 20.42 -14.07 -3.16
C GLN A 229 19.12 -14.86 -2.93
N LEU A 230 18.15 -14.25 -2.25
CA LEU A 230 16.86 -14.84 -1.91
C LEU A 230 15.71 -14.27 -2.74
N VAL A 231 15.98 -13.43 -3.74
CA VAL A 231 14.96 -12.90 -4.66
C VAL A 231 15.31 -13.30 -6.09
N THR A 232 14.37 -13.90 -6.80
CA THR A 232 14.53 -14.21 -8.23
C THR A 232 13.60 -13.33 -9.03
N ASP A 233 14.18 -12.58 -9.96
CA ASP A 233 13.49 -11.74 -10.94
C ASP A 233 14.20 -11.96 -12.28
N GLN A 234 13.79 -13.00 -12.99
CA GLN A 234 14.37 -13.43 -14.26
C GLN A 234 13.25 -13.65 -15.27
N PRO A 235 13.53 -13.61 -16.59
CA PRO A 235 12.47 -13.75 -17.60
C PRO A 235 11.60 -15.02 -17.47
N GLN A 236 12.17 -16.11 -16.95
CA GLN A 236 11.51 -17.42 -16.83
C GLN A 236 11.16 -17.81 -15.38
N ALA A 237 11.41 -16.94 -14.40
CA ALA A 237 11.10 -17.24 -13.01
C ALA A 237 11.01 -15.98 -12.16
N TRP A 238 9.99 -15.93 -11.32
CA TRP A 238 9.91 -15.02 -10.18
C TRP A 238 9.84 -15.81 -8.89
N GLU A 239 10.66 -15.47 -7.90
CA GLU A 239 10.64 -16.14 -6.60
C GLU A 239 10.92 -15.21 -5.44
N MET A 240 10.26 -15.48 -4.33
CA MET A 240 10.48 -14.76 -3.09
C MET A 240 10.09 -15.62 -1.88
N THR A 241 10.74 -15.36 -0.75
CA THR A 241 10.37 -15.98 0.53
C THR A 241 9.49 -15.04 1.33
N PHE A 242 8.32 -15.51 1.74
CA PHE A 242 7.39 -14.79 2.61
C PHE A 242 7.37 -15.38 4.00
N LEU A 243 7.12 -14.56 5.01
CA LEU A 243 6.96 -15.01 6.39
C LEU A 243 6.00 -14.12 7.15
N LEU A 244 5.47 -14.64 8.25
CA LEU A 244 4.73 -13.83 9.22
C LEU A 244 5.69 -13.20 10.22
N ASP A 245 5.39 -11.95 10.61
CA ASP A 245 6.09 -11.27 11.69
C ASP A 245 6.08 -12.12 12.96
N LYS A 246 7.15 -12.05 13.77
CA LYS A 246 7.24 -12.81 15.02
C LYS A 246 6.09 -12.48 15.96
N SER A 247 5.56 -11.26 15.92
CA SER A 247 4.42 -10.84 16.73
C SER A 247 3.07 -11.33 16.21
N CYS A 248 3.02 -12.01 15.05
CA CYS A 248 1.78 -12.52 14.49
C CYS A 248 1.22 -13.63 15.40
N PRO A 249 -0.05 -13.53 15.84
CA PRO A 249 -0.64 -14.54 16.73
C PRO A 249 -0.85 -15.88 16.03
N ALA A 250 -1.09 -15.88 14.72
CA ALA A 250 -1.25 -17.09 13.93
C ALA A 250 0.09 -17.62 13.39
N ASP A 251 0.20 -18.94 13.26
CA ASP A 251 1.38 -19.59 12.66
C ASP A 251 1.33 -19.66 11.13
N ARG A 252 0.16 -19.42 10.54
CA ARG A 252 -0.03 -19.35 9.09
C ARG A 252 -1.19 -18.43 8.70
N CYS A 253 -1.15 -17.93 7.48
CA CYS A 253 -2.30 -17.30 6.82
C CYS A 253 -2.36 -17.70 5.34
N THR A 254 -3.43 -17.30 4.66
CA THR A 254 -3.52 -17.31 3.19
C THR A 254 -3.61 -15.89 2.68
N VAL A 255 -2.97 -15.58 1.56
CA VAL A 255 -2.98 -14.24 0.95
C VAL A 255 -2.83 -14.32 -0.56
N ASP A 256 -3.40 -13.38 -1.30
CA ASP A 256 -3.11 -13.23 -2.72
C ASP A 256 -1.79 -12.48 -2.91
N VAL A 257 -0.94 -12.96 -3.82
CA VAL A 257 0.39 -12.39 -4.08
C VAL A 257 0.51 -12.00 -5.53
N THR A 258 0.81 -10.73 -5.79
CA THR A 258 1.09 -10.20 -7.13
C THR A 258 2.53 -9.66 -7.17
N PRO A 259 3.43 -10.19 -8.03
CA PRO A 259 4.72 -9.58 -8.29
C PRO A 259 4.57 -8.15 -8.83
N ARG A 260 5.29 -7.19 -8.23
CA ARG A 260 5.32 -5.77 -8.65
C ARG A 260 6.76 -5.30 -8.80
N ARG A 261 6.95 -4.22 -9.55
CA ARG A 261 8.27 -3.60 -9.82
C ARG A 261 9.29 -4.63 -10.34
N CYS A 262 8.83 -5.59 -11.12
CA CYS A 262 9.69 -6.60 -11.72
C CYS A 262 10.63 -5.96 -12.74
N GLN A 263 11.92 -6.23 -12.61
CA GLN A 263 12.98 -5.71 -13.47
C GLN A 263 13.10 -6.54 -14.74
N LYS A 264 13.12 -7.87 -14.62
CA LYS A 264 13.33 -8.79 -15.76
C LYS A 264 12.15 -9.72 -16.02
N PHE A 265 11.41 -10.10 -14.98
CA PHE A 265 10.20 -10.89 -15.10
C PHE A 265 9.07 -10.00 -15.66
N LYS A 266 8.94 -9.99 -16.98
CA LYS A 266 7.92 -9.22 -17.70
C LYS A 266 6.79 -10.15 -18.13
N VAL A 267 5.56 -9.78 -17.75
CA VAL A 267 4.37 -10.58 -17.97
C VAL A 267 3.45 -9.89 -18.96
N ALA A 268 3.04 -10.61 -20.00
CA ALA A 268 2.03 -10.15 -20.94
C ALA A 268 0.61 -10.48 -20.42
N PRO A 269 -0.40 -9.65 -20.75
CA PRO A 269 -1.80 -9.98 -20.47
C PRO A 269 -2.20 -11.37 -21.00
N GLY A 270 -2.95 -12.14 -20.19
CA GLY A 270 -3.37 -13.51 -20.53
C GLY A 270 -2.25 -14.56 -20.42
N GLY A 271 -1.02 -14.17 -20.04
CA GLY A 271 0.06 -15.11 -19.77
C GLY A 271 -0.33 -16.11 -18.67
N LYS A 272 -0.05 -17.39 -18.90
CA LYS A 272 -0.37 -18.48 -17.97
C LYS A 272 0.87 -18.90 -17.21
N PHE A 273 0.70 -19.22 -15.94
CA PHE A 273 1.78 -19.53 -15.02
C PHE A 273 1.43 -20.70 -14.12
N LYS A 274 2.46 -21.42 -13.68
CA LYS A 274 2.40 -22.39 -12.59
C LYS A 274 3.17 -21.82 -11.41
N TRP A 275 2.72 -22.13 -10.20
CA TRP A 275 3.43 -21.72 -9.00
C TRP A 275 3.46 -22.82 -7.95
N THR A 276 4.48 -22.78 -7.11
CA THR A 276 4.67 -23.63 -5.95
C THR A 276 4.98 -22.79 -4.73
N CYS A 277 4.57 -23.29 -3.56
CA CYS A 277 4.91 -22.74 -2.26
C CYS A 277 5.53 -23.87 -1.43
N THR A 278 6.79 -23.68 -1.04
CA THR A 278 7.60 -24.65 -0.31
C THR A 278 7.88 -24.14 1.11
N SER A 279 7.68 -24.99 2.13
CA SER A 279 8.07 -24.67 3.51
C SER A 279 9.58 -24.47 3.57
N VAL A 280 10.05 -23.34 4.08
CA VAL A 280 11.50 -23.11 4.27
C VAL A 280 12.07 -24.04 5.33
N LYS A 281 11.27 -24.39 6.35
CA LYS A 281 11.69 -25.22 7.47
C LYS A 281 11.90 -26.68 7.05
N ASP A 282 10.96 -27.21 6.27
CA ASP A 282 10.88 -28.65 5.98
C ASP A 282 11.27 -28.99 4.54
N SER A 283 11.44 -27.98 3.67
CA SER A 283 11.70 -28.13 2.23
C SER A 283 10.60 -28.86 1.44
N GLU A 284 9.42 -29.03 2.04
CA GLU A 284 8.26 -29.69 1.44
C GLU A 284 7.35 -28.71 0.71
N VAL A 285 6.80 -29.12 -0.44
CA VAL A 285 5.78 -28.34 -1.15
C VAL A 285 4.48 -28.38 -0.35
N VAL A 286 4.08 -27.25 0.22
CA VAL A 286 2.85 -27.14 1.03
C VAL A 286 1.65 -26.71 0.19
N GLN A 287 1.88 -26.12 -0.98
CA GLN A 287 0.83 -25.71 -1.89
C GLN A 287 1.40 -25.53 -3.30
N SER A 288 0.54 -25.72 -4.31
CA SER A 288 0.84 -25.33 -5.69
C SER A 288 -0.44 -24.90 -6.39
N GLY A 289 -0.30 -24.27 -7.54
CA GLY A 289 -1.44 -23.85 -8.34
C GLY A 289 -1.05 -23.28 -9.69
N THR A 290 -2.03 -22.69 -10.35
CA THR A 290 -1.85 -21.92 -11.57
C THR A 290 -2.28 -20.48 -11.35
N ALA A 291 -1.84 -19.59 -12.23
CA ALA A 291 -2.26 -18.20 -12.25
C ALA A 291 -2.29 -17.70 -13.70
N GLU A 292 -3.18 -16.75 -13.98
CA GLU A 292 -3.27 -16.07 -15.26
C GLU A 292 -3.08 -14.57 -15.04
N ALA A 293 -2.30 -13.93 -15.91
CA ALA A 293 -2.11 -12.50 -15.91
C ALA A 293 -3.37 -11.79 -16.39
N ASP A 294 -3.82 -10.79 -15.65
CA ASP A 294 -4.99 -10.01 -16.05
C ASP A 294 -4.72 -9.12 -17.29
N ARG A 295 -5.73 -8.35 -17.71
CA ARG A 295 -5.63 -7.41 -18.83
C ARG A 295 -4.51 -6.36 -18.70
N HIS A 296 -3.95 -6.17 -17.51
CA HIS A 296 -2.86 -5.24 -17.21
C HIS A 296 -1.50 -5.94 -17.14
N GLY A 297 -1.45 -7.25 -17.38
CA GLY A 297 -0.22 -8.04 -17.25
C GLY A 297 0.15 -8.34 -15.79
N LEU A 298 -0.79 -8.19 -14.84
CA LEU A 298 -0.55 -8.49 -13.43
C LEU A 298 -0.99 -9.92 -13.13
N VAL A 299 -0.03 -10.80 -12.85
CA VAL A 299 -0.26 -12.19 -12.45
C VAL A 299 -0.42 -12.28 -10.93
N THR A 300 -1.53 -12.85 -10.48
CA THR A 300 -1.85 -12.99 -9.06
C THR A 300 -1.96 -14.46 -8.68
N MET A 301 -1.07 -14.90 -7.77
CA MET A 301 -1.17 -16.20 -7.13
C MET A 301 -2.21 -16.09 -6.01
N GLN A 302 -3.33 -16.78 -6.16
CA GLN A 302 -4.43 -16.67 -5.21
C GLN A 302 -4.23 -17.57 -3.98
N ARG A 303 -4.57 -17.05 -2.81
CA ARG A 303 -4.61 -17.79 -1.53
C ARG A 303 -3.33 -18.57 -1.21
N VAL A 304 -2.17 -17.97 -1.50
CA VAL A 304 -0.84 -18.51 -1.16
C VAL A 304 -0.73 -18.66 0.37
N THR A 305 -0.30 -19.84 0.81
CA THR A 305 -0.05 -20.14 2.23
C THR A 305 1.26 -19.51 2.68
N VAL A 306 1.18 -18.59 3.65
CA VAL A 306 2.36 -17.98 4.28
C VAL A 306 2.50 -18.53 5.69
N LEU A 307 3.63 -19.19 5.96
CA LEU A 307 3.98 -19.75 7.26
C LEU A 307 4.84 -18.76 8.05
N LYS A 308 4.68 -18.74 9.38
CA LYS A 308 5.57 -17.98 10.28
C LYS A 308 7.03 -18.45 10.16
N SER A 309 7.25 -19.72 9.84
CA SER A 309 8.58 -20.30 9.59
C SER A 309 9.18 -20.01 8.21
N GLY A 310 8.44 -19.33 7.33
CA GLY A 310 8.87 -19.03 5.96
C GLY A 310 8.25 -19.94 4.91
N SER A 311 7.83 -19.32 3.81
CA SER A 311 7.22 -19.93 2.62
C SER A 311 7.97 -19.42 1.39
N ARG A 312 8.71 -20.29 0.70
CA ARG A 312 9.37 -19.99 -0.58
C ARG A 312 8.36 -20.16 -1.70
N VAL A 313 8.03 -19.07 -2.40
CA VAL A 313 7.05 -19.08 -3.49
C VAL A 313 7.77 -18.86 -4.81
N ARG A 314 7.55 -19.79 -5.76
CA ARG A 314 8.11 -19.75 -7.10
C ARG A 314 7.00 -19.71 -8.13
N LEU A 315 7.10 -18.77 -9.07
CA LEU A 315 6.18 -18.58 -10.19
C LEU A 315 6.97 -18.71 -11.50
N VAL A 316 6.49 -19.55 -12.41
CA VAL A 316 7.12 -19.79 -13.72
C VAL A 316 6.06 -19.80 -14.82
N PRO A 317 6.39 -19.39 -16.06
CA PRO A 317 5.49 -19.53 -17.20
C PRO A 317 5.01 -20.99 -17.33
N ALA A 318 3.72 -21.16 -17.64
CA ALA A 318 3.21 -22.46 -18.05
C ALA A 318 3.60 -22.67 -19.52
N GLU A 319 4.18 -23.84 -19.83
CA GLU A 319 4.38 -24.30 -21.21
C GLU A 319 3.08 -24.26 -22.03
#